data_AF-A0A522PSA9-F1
#
_entry.id   AF-A0A522PSA9-F1
#
_cell.length_a   1.000
_cell.length_b   1.000
_cell.length_c   1.000
_cell.angle_alpha   90.00
_cell.angle_beta   90.00
_cell.angle_gamma   90.00
#
_symmetry.space_group_name_H-M   'P 1'
#
loop_
_entity.id
_entity.type
_entity.pdbx_description
1 polymer ?
#
loop_
_entity_poly.entity_id
_entity_poly.type
_entity_poly.pdbx_seq_one_letter_code
_entity_poly.pdbx_strand_id
1 'polypeptide(L)'
;MKKLFVIVALLVFLTPTMGRAQFFGGIVYDPTNFHNAVLRYYQLRLQFDQLRSTYQNAVSQYNLAVQMARSIQNMPARYRAQFSNWRNLTVPDAYQNTSGWVQGANSGNLSTVQAGYNQTTNQLERYNSDQLSSMPSDERQRVLANYANVELADGVNTNSLATIGTLRADSPEIQRQIENLQSDSLSNNPQLNSQVAVLNKINAANVLTLRTLQDANNLGLSQLEQQVLASQERRDAMTTAINSDIYQRQNMVPAVNSVTNGLGSSLANYRLP
;
A
#
# COMPACT_ATOMS: atom_id res chain seq x y z
N MET A 1 -29.97 10.61 48.57
CA MET A 1 -29.20 11.54 47.71
C MET A 1 -29.60 12.98 48.01
N LYS A 2 -28.69 13.96 47.94
CA LYS A 2 -28.98 15.41 47.87
C LYS A 2 -29.26 16.24 49.16
N LYS A 3 -29.55 15.70 50.35
CA LYS A 3 -29.46 16.48 51.63
C LYS A 3 -28.10 16.40 52.35
N LEU A 4 -27.21 15.55 51.81
CA LEU A 4 -25.76 15.50 52.03
C LEU A 4 -25.04 16.83 51.64
N PHE A 5 -25.74 17.83 51.11
CA PHE A 5 -25.18 19.18 50.86
C PHE A 5 -25.63 20.24 51.87
N VAL A 6 -26.78 20.04 52.54
CA VAL A 6 -27.33 21.06 53.46
C VAL A 6 -26.68 21.00 54.84
N ILE A 7 -26.29 19.81 55.30
CA ILE A 7 -25.52 19.63 56.55
C ILE A 7 -24.10 20.20 56.42
N VAL A 8 -23.57 20.28 55.19
CA VAL A 8 -22.29 20.94 54.89
C VAL A 8 -22.46 22.45 54.62
N ALA A 9 -23.64 22.89 54.13
CA ALA A 9 -23.91 24.29 53.78
C ALA A 9 -24.54 25.13 54.91
N LEU A 10 -25.10 24.55 55.98
CA LEU A 10 -25.89 25.28 56.98
C LEU A 10 -25.20 25.52 58.33
N LEU A 11 -23.91 25.23 58.49
CA LEU A 11 -23.14 25.71 59.66
C LEU A 11 -21.70 26.15 59.37
N VAL A 12 -21.34 26.22 58.08
CA VAL A 12 -20.44 27.25 57.54
C VAL A 12 -21.00 28.68 57.83
N PHE A 13 -22.28 28.80 58.20
CA PHE A 13 -22.95 30.03 58.64
C PHE A 13 -23.04 30.22 60.18
N LEU A 14 -22.30 29.44 60.97
CA LEU A 14 -22.12 29.70 62.42
C LEU A 14 -20.64 29.97 62.78
N THR A 15 -19.90 30.52 61.82
CA THR A 15 -18.77 31.39 62.14
C THR A 15 -19.38 32.71 62.69
N PRO A 16 -18.92 33.23 63.84
CA PRO A 16 -17.55 33.74 63.94
C PRO A 16 -16.89 33.52 65.30
N THR A 17 -15.65 33.03 65.30
CA THR A 17 -14.63 33.54 66.22
C THR A 17 -13.33 33.74 65.46
N MET A 18 -13.34 34.67 64.49
CA MET A 18 -12.11 35.43 64.28
C MET A 18 -11.89 36.29 65.51
N GLY A 19 -10.73 36.09 66.12
CA GLY A 19 -10.16 37.03 67.07
C GLY A 19 -10.01 36.46 68.46
N ARG A 20 -8.98 35.62 68.67
CA ARG A 20 -7.77 36.09 69.37
C ARG A 20 -6.50 35.53 68.72
N ALA A 21 -6.29 35.89 67.46
CA ALA A 21 -4.92 36.11 67.01
C ALA A 21 -4.55 37.54 67.41
N GLN A 22 -3.85 37.66 68.55
CA GLN A 22 -2.91 38.72 68.94
C GLN A 22 -2.78 38.59 70.47
N PHE A 23 -1.64 38.13 70.97
CA PHE A 23 -0.51 39.03 71.17
C PHE A 23 0.82 38.25 71.09
N PHE A 24 1.71 38.71 70.21
CA PHE A 24 3.10 38.27 70.00
C PHE A 24 3.32 36.88 69.40
N GLY A 25 3.23 36.77 68.06
CA GLY A 25 4.20 36.11 67.18
C GLY A 25 4.81 34.76 67.55
N GLY A 26 4.18 34.00 68.45
CA GLY A 26 4.76 32.83 69.08
C GLY A 26 4.29 31.58 68.37
N ILE A 27 5.24 30.77 67.93
CA ILE A 27 5.03 29.38 67.56
C ILE A 27 4.27 28.72 68.71
N VAL A 28 3.01 28.33 68.50
CA VAL A 28 2.28 27.56 69.51
C VAL A 28 2.90 26.16 69.53
N TYR A 29 3.69 25.90 70.57
CA TYR A 29 4.34 24.60 70.76
C TYR A 29 3.28 23.57 71.17
N ASP A 30 2.80 22.80 70.20
CA ASP A 30 2.05 21.57 70.42
C ASP A 30 3.05 20.40 70.39
N PRO A 31 3.39 19.79 71.55
CA PRO A 31 4.35 18.69 71.64
C PRO A 31 3.97 17.51 70.75
N THR A 32 2.68 17.29 70.53
CA THR A 32 2.15 16.20 69.69
C THR A 32 2.41 16.49 68.22
N ASN A 33 2.21 17.74 67.81
CA ASN A 33 2.46 18.18 66.44
C ASN A 33 3.96 18.22 66.12
N PHE A 34 4.80 18.68 67.05
CA PHE A 34 6.25 18.63 66.92
C PHE A 34 6.77 17.18 66.85
N HIS A 35 6.28 16.28 67.72
CA HIS A 35 6.63 14.86 67.69
C HIS A 35 6.26 14.22 66.35
N ASN A 36 5.06 14.48 65.85
CA ASN A 36 4.62 14.01 64.53
C ASN A 36 5.46 14.60 63.38
N ALA A 37 5.88 15.86 63.47
CA ALA A 37 6.74 16.49 62.47
C ALA A 37 8.15 15.86 62.42
N VAL A 38 8.75 15.56 63.58
CA VAL A 38 10.04 14.85 63.67
C VAL A 38 9.91 13.42 63.11
N LEU A 39 8.84 12.70 63.44
CA LEU A 39 8.55 11.38 62.90
C LEU A 39 8.42 11.40 61.37
N ARG A 40 7.67 12.36 60.82
CA ARG A 40 7.53 12.58 59.37
C ARG A 40 8.86 12.92 58.71
N TYR A 41 9.71 13.71 59.36
CA TYR A 41 11.05 14.03 58.86
C TYR A 41 11.95 12.79 58.80
N TYR A 42 11.92 11.93 59.83
CA TYR A 42 12.63 10.65 59.82
C TYR A 42 12.11 9.70 58.73
N GLN A 43 10.79 9.62 58.55
CA GLN A 43 10.17 8.85 57.46
C GLN A 43 10.58 9.37 56.08
N LEU A 44 10.60 10.70 55.90
CA LEU A 44 11.01 11.32 54.64
C LEU A 44 12.49 11.05 54.34
N ARG A 45 13.35 11.05 55.36
CA ARG A 45 14.77 10.68 55.21
C ARG A 45 14.95 9.23 54.76
N LEU A 46 14.23 8.29 55.39
CA LEU A 46 14.25 6.88 54.97
C LEU A 46 13.74 6.71 53.53
N GLN A 47 12.67 7.42 53.16
CA GLN A 47 12.16 7.42 51.79
C GLN A 47 13.19 7.99 50.80
N PHE A 48 13.91 9.05 51.16
CA PHE A 48 14.95 9.63 50.32
C PHE A 48 16.13 8.67 50.11
N ASP A 49 16.58 7.99 51.16
CA ASP A 49 17.65 6.99 51.08
C ASP A 49 17.21 5.79 50.22
N GLN A 50 15.96 5.35 50.34
CA GLN A 50 15.38 4.32 49.49
C GLN A 50 15.29 4.77 48.02
N LEU A 51 14.87 6.01 47.76
CA LEU A 51 14.80 6.58 46.41
C LEU A 51 16.19 6.64 45.76
N ARG A 52 17.20 7.06 46.52
CA ARG A 52 18.60 7.12 46.07
C ARG A 52 19.13 5.73 45.70
N SER A 53 18.87 4.72 46.54
CA SER A 53 19.24 3.33 46.26
C SER A 53 18.54 2.80 45.00
N THR A 54 17.26 3.09 44.85
CA THR A 54 16.47 2.70 43.67
C THR A 54 17.01 3.35 42.39
N TYR A 55 17.36 4.63 42.45
CA TYR A 55 17.99 5.35 41.34
C TYR A 55 19.33 4.73 40.93
N GLN A 56 20.19 4.41 41.91
CA GLN A 56 21.49 3.78 41.65
C GLN A 56 21.32 2.39 40.98
N ASN A 57 20.35 1.60 41.43
CA ASN A 57 20.02 0.32 40.82
C ASN A 57 19.46 0.47 39.39
N ALA A 58 18.64 1.48 39.13
CA ALA A 58 18.15 1.76 37.79
C ALA A 58 19.29 2.15 36.83
N VAL A 59 20.21 3.00 37.28
CA VAL A 59 21.38 3.41 36.49
C VAL A 59 22.34 2.23 36.23
N SER A 60 22.57 1.36 37.22
CA SER A 60 23.44 0.20 37.02
C SER A 60 22.83 -0.82 36.05
N GLN A 61 21.54 -1.11 36.18
CA GLN A 61 20.83 -1.98 35.22
C GLN A 61 20.81 -1.37 33.82
N TYR A 62 20.61 -0.05 33.70
CA TYR A 62 20.71 0.66 32.43
C TYR A 62 22.11 0.50 31.81
N ASN A 63 23.17 0.75 32.57
CA ASN A 63 24.54 0.64 32.09
C ASN A 63 24.88 -0.80 31.66
N LEU A 64 24.40 -1.80 32.41
CA LEU A 64 24.56 -3.20 32.06
C LEU A 64 23.82 -3.54 30.75
N ALA A 65 22.57 -3.09 30.60
CA ALA A 65 21.82 -3.28 29.36
C ALA A 65 22.53 -2.63 28.16
N VAL A 66 23.11 -1.43 28.34
CA VAL A 66 23.94 -0.77 27.32
C VAL A 66 25.21 -1.57 27.02
N GLN A 67 25.87 -2.15 28.01
CA GLN A 67 27.05 -3.00 27.79
C GLN A 67 26.70 -4.31 27.07
N MET A 68 25.60 -4.96 27.45
CA MET A 68 25.11 -6.17 26.79
C MET A 68 24.69 -5.88 25.34
N ALA A 69 24.06 -4.73 25.07
CA ALA A 69 23.76 -4.30 23.70
C ALA A 69 25.04 -4.05 22.87
N ARG A 70 26.15 -3.67 23.51
CA ARG A 70 27.46 -3.48 22.87
C ARG A 70 28.28 -4.76 22.72
N SER A 71 27.93 -5.87 23.38
CA SER A 71 28.77 -7.07 23.43
C SER A 71 28.61 -8.00 22.22
N ILE A 72 27.61 -7.77 21.35
CA ILE A 72 27.48 -8.53 20.10
C ILE A 72 28.37 -7.92 19.02
N GLN A 73 29.62 -8.39 18.97
CA GLN A 73 30.60 -7.95 17.98
C GLN A 73 30.38 -8.66 16.63
N ASN A 74 30.86 -8.02 15.55
CA ASN A 74 30.83 -8.56 14.18
C ASN A 74 29.42 -8.85 13.63
N MET A 75 28.42 -8.09 14.08
CA MET A 75 27.03 -8.14 13.60
C MET A 75 26.90 -8.18 12.06
N PRO A 76 27.59 -7.32 11.28
CA PRO A 76 27.47 -7.32 9.81
C PRO A 76 27.95 -8.62 9.16
N ALA A 77 29.03 -9.21 9.68
CA ALA A 77 29.61 -10.43 9.12
C ALA A 77 28.79 -11.68 9.45
N ARG A 78 28.00 -11.64 10.53
CA ARG A 78 27.25 -12.79 11.04
C ARG A 78 25.79 -12.84 10.61
N TYR A 79 25.15 -11.70 10.40
CA TYR A 79 23.69 -11.61 10.25
C TYR A 79 23.22 -10.93 8.96
N ARG A 80 24.13 -10.57 8.05
CA ARG A 80 23.74 -9.99 6.77
C ARG A 80 23.22 -11.09 5.83
N ALA A 81 21.91 -11.10 5.63
CA ALA A 81 21.27 -11.95 4.63
C ALA A 81 21.52 -11.42 3.21
N GLN A 82 21.62 -12.33 2.24
CA GLN A 82 21.59 -12.03 0.81
C GLN A 82 20.15 -12.20 0.31
N PHE A 83 19.60 -11.19 -0.35
CA PHE A 83 18.25 -11.23 -0.92
C PHE A 83 18.32 -11.32 -2.45
N SER A 84 17.28 -11.88 -3.07
CA SER A 84 17.15 -11.81 -4.53
C SER A 84 16.82 -10.39 -4.94
N ASN A 85 17.59 -9.86 -5.89
CA ASN A 85 17.32 -8.55 -6.48
C ASN A 85 16.13 -8.59 -7.43
N TRP A 86 15.41 -7.48 -7.47
CA TRP A 86 14.44 -7.21 -8.52
C TRP A 86 15.16 -7.03 -9.85
N ARG A 87 14.52 -7.51 -10.92
CA ARG A 87 15.07 -7.43 -12.28
C ARG A 87 14.06 -6.80 -13.21
N ASN A 88 14.57 -6.04 -14.16
CA ASN A 88 13.78 -5.56 -15.28
C ASN A 88 13.42 -6.72 -16.19
N LEU A 89 12.18 -6.71 -16.67
CA LEU A 89 11.75 -7.63 -17.71
C LEU A 89 12.51 -7.33 -19.00
N THR A 90 12.99 -8.37 -19.66
CA THR A 90 13.64 -8.30 -20.97
C THR A 90 13.07 -9.39 -21.85
N VAL A 91 12.62 -9.02 -23.05
CA VAL A 91 12.00 -9.93 -24.02
C VAL A 91 12.63 -9.65 -25.38
N PRO A 92 12.84 -10.68 -26.24
CA PRO A 92 13.21 -10.45 -27.63
C PRO A 92 12.20 -9.53 -28.36
N ASP A 93 12.70 -8.65 -29.22
CA ASP A 93 11.87 -7.71 -30.00
C ASP A 93 12.19 -7.80 -31.49
N ALA A 94 11.92 -8.97 -32.07
CA ALA A 94 12.27 -9.26 -33.47
C ALA A 94 11.55 -8.35 -34.47
N TYR A 95 10.34 -7.89 -34.14
CA TYR A 95 9.49 -7.07 -35.01
C TYR A 95 9.29 -5.65 -34.51
N GLN A 96 10.05 -5.22 -33.49
CA GLN A 96 9.99 -3.86 -32.91
C GLN A 96 8.61 -3.48 -32.35
N ASN A 97 7.86 -4.46 -31.87
CA ASN A 97 6.51 -4.26 -31.33
C ASN A 97 6.40 -4.58 -29.84
N THR A 98 7.39 -5.26 -29.23
CA THR A 98 7.32 -5.65 -27.81
C THR A 98 8.03 -4.66 -26.88
N SER A 99 8.93 -3.82 -27.39
CA SER A 99 9.71 -2.86 -26.59
C SER A 99 8.84 -1.87 -25.82
N GLY A 100 7.77 -1.33 -26.40
CA GLY A 100 6.84 -0.45 -25.71
C GLY A 100 6.16 -1.13 -24.52
N TRP A 101 5.70 -2.38 -24.72
CA TRP A 101 5.07 -3.18 -23.66
C TRP A 101 6.05 -3.45 -22.52
N VAL A 102 7.29 -3.86 -22.84
CA VAL A 102 8.35 -4.11 -21.86
C VAL A 102 8.73 -2.83 -21.11
N GLN A 103 8.83 -1.69 -21.79
CA GLN A 103 9.08 -0.40 -21.14
C GLN A 103 7.94 -0.01 -20.20
N GLY A 104 6.68 -0.23 -20.59
CA GLY A 104 5.52 -0.05 -19.73
C GLY A 104 5.59 -0.94 -18.47
N ALA A 105 5.84 -2.23 -18.67
CA ALA A 105 6.02 -3.22 -17.61
C ALA A 105 7.17 -2.88 -16.65
N ASN A 106 8.19 -2.15 -17.10
CA ASN A 106 9.34 -1.77 -16.29
C ASN A 106 9.22 -0.42 -15.59
N SER A 107 8.40 0.50 -16.11
CA SER A 107 8.32 1.88 -15.62
C SER A 107 7.04 2.21 -14.85
N GLY A 108 5.93 1.52 -15.15
CA GLY A 108 4.62 1.83 -14.59
C GLY A 108 3.98 3.12 -15.12
N ASN A 109 4.63 3.82 -16.06
CA ASN A 109 4.05 5.02 -16.65
C ASN A 109 2.84 4.65 -17.50
N LEU A 110 1.65 5.13 -17.12
CA LEU A 110 0.39 4.76 -17.78
C LEU A 110 0.38 5.09 -19.28
N SER A 111 0.98 6.20 -19.70
CA SER A 111 1.03 6.57 -21.12
C SER A 111 1.92 5.61 -21.91
N THR A 112 3.10 5.26 -21.39
CA THR A 112 3.98 4.26 -21.99
C THR A 112 3.33 2.88 -22.03
N VAL A 113 2.64 2.49 -20.94
CA VAL A 113 1.89 1.24 -20.84
C VAL A 113 0.80 1.17 -21.90
N GLN A 114 -0.02 2.21 -22.05
CA GLN A 114 -1.09 2.24 -23.05
C GLN A 114 -0.54 2.18 -24.48
N ALA A 115 0.50 2.97 -24.77
CA ALA A 115 1.13 2.96 -26.09
C ALA A 115 1.71 1.58 -26.43
N GLY A 116 2.48 0.99 -25.50
CA GLY A 116 3.06 -0.34 -25.67
C GLY A 116 2.02 -1.44 -25.76
N TYR A 117 0.97 -1.39 -24.94
CA TYR A 117 -0.14 -2.34 -24.98
C TYR A 117 -0.82 -2.32 -26.34
N ASN A 118 -1.18 -1.14 -26.85
CA ASN A 118 -1.82 -0.97 -28.16
C ASN A 118 -0.95 -1.40 -29.34
N GLN A 119 0.38 -1.35 -29.22
CA GLN A 119 1.31 -1.84 -30.25
C GLN A 119 1.35 -3.37 -30.32
N THR A 120 0.97 -4.06 -29.25
CA THR A 120 1.02 -5.52 -29.13
C THR A 120 -0.36 -6.19 -29.24
N THR A 121 -1.42 -5.42 -29.46
CA THR A 121 -2.79 -5.93 -29.54
C THR A 121 -3.43 -5.59 -30.87
N ASN A 122 -4.44 -6.38 -31.26
CA ASN A 122 -5.23 -6.06 -32.43
C ASN A 122 -6.15 -4.86 -32.14
N GLN A 123 -6.28 -3.92 -33.07
CA GLN A 123 -7.20 -2.79 -32.84
C GLN A 123 -8.65 -3.27 -32.85
N LEU A 124 -9.44 -2.94 -31.82
CA LEU A 124 -10.87 -3.22 -31.80
C LEU A 124 -11.61 -2.25 -32.73
N GLU A 125 -12.24 -2.79 -33.77
CA GLU A 125 -13.08 -2.02 -34.69
C GLU A 125 -14.48 -1.80 -34.12
N ARG A 126 -15.16 -0.76 -34.60
CA ARG A 126 -16.52 -0.41 -34.15
C ARG A 126 -17.57 -0.86 -35.14
N TYR A 127 -18.65 -1.45 -34.63
CA TYR A 127 -19.86 -1.63 -35.42
C TYR A 127 -20.45 -0.28 -35.81
N ASN A 128 -20.92 -0.15 -37.05
CA ASN A 128 -21.65 1.03 -37.46
C ASN A 128 -23.09 1.00 -36.90
N SER A 129 -23.73 2.16 -36.83
CA SER A 129 -25.08 2.29 -36.24
C SER A 129 -26.13 1.46 -37.00
N ASP A 130 -26.03 1.41 -38.32
CA ASP A 130 -27.00 0.71 -39.16
C ASP A 130 -26.92 -0.81 -38.96
N GLN A 131 -25.72 -1.36 -38.89
CA GLN A 131 -25.42 -2.76 -38.58
C GLN A 131 -26.02 -3.14 -37.22
N LEU A 132 -25.74 -2.36 -36.18
CA LEU A 132 -26.30 -2.61 -34.85
C LEU A 132 -27.83 -2.53 -34.85
N SER A 133 -28.40 -1.56 -35.56
CA SER A 133 -29.86 -1.40 -35.62
C SER A 133 -30.55 -2.51 -36.41
N SER A 134 -29.86 -3.11 -37.39
CA SER A 134 -30.36 -4.22 -38.21
C SER A 134 -30.32 -5.57 -37.51
N MET A 135 -29.57 -5.70 -36.41
CA MET A 135 -29.45 -6.94 -35.65
C MET A 135 -30.71 -7.25 -34.83
N PRO A 136 -31.13 -8.53 -34.75
CA PRO A 136 -32.06 -9.01 -33.74
C PRO A 136 -31.64 -8.58 -32.32
N SER A 137 -32.61 -8.37 -31.43
CA SER A 137 -32.35 -7.83 -30.08
C SER A 137 -31.39 -8.69 -29.26
N ASP A 138 -31.51 -10.01 -29.36
CA ASP A 138 -30.67 -11.00 -28.69
C ASP A 138 -29.24 -11.03 -29.24
N GLU A 139 -29.11 -11.00 -30.57
CA GLU A 139 -27.81 -10.92 -31.24
C GLU A 139 -27.08 -9.62 -30.88
N ARG A 140 -27.77 -8.48 -30.98
CA ARG A 140 -27.24 -7.17 -30.61
C ARG A 140 -26.76 -7.15 -29.16
N GLN A 141 -27.54 -7.70 -28.22
CA GLN A 141 -27.14 -7.75 -26.82
C GLN A 141 -25.86 -8.57 -26.62
N ARG A 142 -25.75 -9.73 -27.29
CA ARG A 142 -24.55 -10.58 -27.23
C ARG A 142 -23.32 -9.87 -27.80
N VAL A 143 -23.47 -9.21 -28.96
CA VAL A 143 -22.39 -8.45 -29.61
C VAL A 143 -21.90 -7.32 -28.71
N LEU A 144 -22.81 -6.53 -28.14
CA LEU A 144 -22.46 -5.44 -27.23
C LEU A 144 -21.77 -5.95 -25.95
N ALA A 145 -22.22 -7.08 -25.39
CA ALA A 145 -21.57 -7.69 -24.24
C ALA A 145 -20.14 -8.17 -24.56
N ASN A 146 -19.95 -8.82 -25.72
CA ASN A 146 -18.63 -9.26 -26.17
C ASN A 146 -17.68 -8.07 -26.42
N TYR A 147 -18.19 -7.00 -27.02
CA TYR A 147 -17.45 -5.76 -27.24
C TYR A 147 -17.03 -5.12 -25.91
N ALA A 148 -17.98 -4.99 -24.96
CA ALA A 148 -17.69 -4.45 -23.63
C ALA A 148 -16.66 -5.29 -22.86
N ASN A 149 -16.67 -6.62 -23.03
CA ASN A 149 -15.66 -7.50 -22.42
C ASN A 149 -14.25 -7.22 -22.94
N VAL A 150 -14.09 -6.86 -24.22
CA VAL A 150 -12.80 -6.44 -24.77
C VAL A 150 -12.36 -5.12 -24.15
N GLU A 151 -13.23 -4.11 -24.09
CA GLU A 151 -12.90 -2.82 -23.49
C GLU A 151 -12.57 -2.93 -21.98
N LEU A 152 -13.27 -3.79 -21.25
CA LEU A 152 -12.96 -4.11 -19.86
C LEU A 152 -11.61 -4.80 -19.73
N ALA A 153 -11.31 -5.77 -20.61
CA ALA A 153 -10.01 -6.43 -20.65
C ALA A 153 -8.88 -5.43 -20.92
N ASP A 154 -9.06 -4.47 -21.83
CA ASP A 154 -8.09 -3.41 -22.12
C ASP A 154 -7.80 -2.54 -20.90
N GLY A 155 -8.85 -2.09 -20.22
CA GLY A 155 -8.72 -1.29 -18.99
C GLY A 155 -8.03 -2.07 -17.87
N VAL A 156 -8.42 -3.33 -17.64
CA VAL A 156 -7.82 -4.17 -16.59
C VAL A 156 -6.37 -4.51 -16.90
N ASN A 157 -6.06 -4.87 -18.15
CA ASN A 157 -4.71 -5.25 -18.55
C ASN A 157 -3.74 -4.07 -18.47
N THR A 158 -4.13 -2.89 -18.97
CA THR A 158 -3.30 -1.67 -18.88
C THR A 158 -3.10 -1.22 -17.42
N ASN A 159 -4.13 -1.26 -16.58
CA ASN A 159 -4.00 -0.90 -15.17
C ASN A 159 -3.13 -1.92 -14.39
N SER A 160 -3.29 -3.21 -14.68
CA SER A 160 -2.46 -4.27 -14.08
C SER A 160 -0.99 -4.12 -14.50
N LEU A 161 -0.74 -3.84 -15.78
CA LEU A 161 0.62 -3.62 -16.30
C LEU A 161 1.27 -2.37 -15.71
N ALA A 162 0.51 -1.28 -15.53
CA ALA A 162 0.99 -0.07 -14.84
C ALA A 162 1.30 -0.33 -13.37
N THR A 163 0.49 -1.15 -12.69
CA THR A 163 0.73 -1.56 -11.30
C THR A 163 2.01 -2.38 -11.20
N ILE A 164 2.20 -3.39 -12.06
CA ILE A 164 3.42 -4.19 -12.13
C ILE A 164 4.64 -3.28 -12.34
N GLY A 165 4.54 -2.34 -13.29
CA GLY A 165 5.65 -1.44 -13.59
C GLY A 165 5.96 -0.46 -12.47
N THR A 166 4.97 0.03 -11.73
CA THR A 166 5.17 0.91 -10.57
C THR A 166 5.91 0.15 -9.47
N LEU A 167 5.47 -1.07 -9.16
CA LEU A 167 6.12 -1.92 -8.17
C LEU A 167 7.58 -2.21 -8.53
N ARG A 168 7.84 -2.49 -9.81
CA ARG A 168 9.19 -2.72 -10.31
C ARG A 168 10.04 -1.45 -10.28
N ALA A 169 9.49 -0.30 -10.64
CA ALA A 169 10.19 0.99 -10.62
C ALA A 169 10.55 1.46 -9.20
N ASP A 170 9.69 1.18 -8.20
CA ASP A 170 9.91 1.52 -6.80
C ASP A 170 10.89 0.56 -6.09
N SER A 171 11.08 -0.65 -6.64
CA SER A 171 11.88 -1.69 -6.01
C SER A 171 13.33 -1.32 -5.66
N PRO A 172 14.09 -0.54 -6.47
CA PRO A 172 15.46 -0.17 -6.11
C PRO A 172 15.52 0.75 -4.89
N GLU A 173 14.54 1.64 -4.75
CA GLU A 173 14.46 2.56 -3.60
C GLU A 173 14.10 1.81 -2.31
N ILE A 174 13.16 0.86 -2.39
CA ILE A 174 12.84 -0.03 -1.27
C ILE A 174 14.06 -0.85 -0.86
N GLN A 175 14.79 -1.40 -1.84
CA GLN A 175 16.02 -2.14 -1.59
C GLN A 175 17.07 -1.28 -0.88
N ARG A 176 17.28 -0.03 -1.32
CA ARG A 176 18.18 0.92 -0.67
C ARG A 176 17.74 1.22 0.77
N GLN A 177 16.45 1.38 1.03
CA GLN A 177 15.92 1.62 2.38
C GLN A 177 16.15 0.41 3.30
N ILE A 178 15.94 -0.82 2.81
CA ILE A 178 16.23 -2.05 3.54
C ILE A 178 17.73 -2.16 3.84
N GLU A 179 18.60 -1.88 2.87
CA GLU A 179 20.05 -1.90 3.04
C GLU A 179 20.53 -0.89 4.09
N ASN A 180 19.98 0.32 4.09
CA ASN A 180 20.28 1.33 5.11
C ASN A 180 19.85 0.87 6.51
N LEU A 181 18.61 0.36 6.66
CA LEU A 181 18.16 -0.17 7.95
C LEU A 181 18.99 -1.37 8.41
N GLN A 182 19.40 -2.24 7.50
CA GLN A 182 20.27 -3.38 7.81
C GLN A 182 21.64 -2.88 8.27
N SER A 183 22.23 -1.91 7.57
CA SER A 183 23.51 -1.28 7.94
C SER A 183 23.42 -0.62 9.32
N ASP A 184 22.38 0.17 9.57
CA ASP A 184 22.17 0.86 10.85
C ASP A 184 21.85 -0.10 12.00
N SER A 185 21.22 -1.24 11.70
CA SER A 185 20.92 -2.30 12.68
C SER A 185 22.14 -3.13 13.02
N LEU A 186 23.04 -3.34 12.07
CA LEU A 186 24.26 -4.13 12.25
C LEU A 186 25.47 -3.25 12.62
N SER A 187 25.31 -1.92 12.70
CA SER A 187 26.37 -0.97 13.05
C SER A 187 26.86 -1.16 14.48
N ASN A 188 28.16 -0.99 14.69
CA ASN A 188 28.77 -0.96 16.03
C ASN A 188 28.62 0.42 16.73
N ASN A 189 27.99 1.42 16.08
CA ASN A 189 27.81 2.74 16.66
C ASN A 189 26.77 2.72 17.81
N PRO A 190 27.13 3.09 19.06
CA PRO A 190 26.22 3.07 20.19
C PRO A 190 25.00 4.00 20.05
N GLN A 191 25.11 5.10 19.28
CA GLN A 191 24.01 6.05 19.09
C GLN A 191 22.91 5.45 18.19
N LEU A 192 23.29 4.64 17.20
CA LEU A 192 22.36 3.93 16.32
C LEU A 192 21.69 2.74 17.02
N ASN A 193 22.18 2.30 18.17
CA ASN A 193 21.63 1.18 18.95
C ASN A 193 21.14 1.58 20.34
N SER A 194 20.85 2.88 20.55
CA SER A 194 20.11 3.32 21.72
C SER A 194 18.67 2.77 21.71
N GLN A 195 18.01 2.69 22.86
CA GLN A 195 16.64 2.17 22.96
C GLN A 195 15.64 2.89 22.02
N VAL A 196 15.76 4.21 21.92
CA VAL A 196 14.93 5.04 21.02
C VAL A 196 15.27 4.75 19.56
N ALA A 197 16.55 4.63 19.22
CA ALA A 197 16.97 4.30 17.85
C ALA A 197 16.50 2.90 17.43
N VAL A 198 16.55 1.91 18.32
CA VAL A 198 16.04 0.55 18.07
C VAL A 198 14.52 0.57 17.86
N LEU A 199 13.76 1.28 18.71
CA LEU A 199 12.31 1.42 18.52
C LEU A 199 11.95 2.10 17.20
N ASN A 200 12.66 3.18 16.84
CA ASN A 200 12.47 3.85 15.55
C ASN A 200 12.78 2.91 14.38
N LYS A 201 13.84 2.10 14.48
CA LYS A 201 14.17 1.07 13.48
C LYS A 201 13.11 -0.03 13.40
N ILE A 202 12.54 -0.48 14.53
CA ILE A 202 11.42 -1.45 14.53
C ILE A 202 10.20 -0.85 13.83
N ASN A 203 9.86 0.41 14.14
CA ASN A 203 8.75 1.09 13.47
C ASN A 203 9.01 1.24 11.96
N ALA A 204 10.21 1.65 11.55
CA ALA A 204 10.60 1.74 10.15
C ALA A 204 10.59 0.37 9.46
N ALA A 205 11.08 -0.68 10.12
CA ALA A 205 11.06 -2.05 9.62
C ALA A 205 9.62 -2.59 9.52
N ASN A 206 8.72 -2.26 10.44
CA ASN A 206 7.31 -2.62 10.35
C ASN A 206 6.62 -1.90 9.19
N VAL A 207 6.87 -0.60 8.98
CA VAL A 207 6.34 0.15 7.82
C VAL A 207 6.88 -0.43 6.52
N LEU A 208 8.18 -0.71 6.45
CA LEU A 208 8.78 -1.36 5.28
C LEU A 208 8.27 -2.78 5.10
N THR A 209 8.01 -3.54 6.16
CA THR A 209 7.42 -4.88 6.07
C THR A 209 6.00 -4.81 5.55
N LEU A 210 5.19 -3.84 6.00
CA LEU A 210 3.84 -3.62 5.48
C LEU A 210 3.87 -3.23 3.99
N ARG A 211 4.78 -2.33 3.61
CA ARG A 211 4.98 -1.94 2.21
C ARG A 211 5.51 -3.11 1.37
N THR A 212 6.53 -3.80 1.87
CA THR A 212 7.10 -4.98 1.21
C THR A 212 6.09 -6.11 1.15
N LEU A 213 5.21 -6.34 2.13
CA LEU A 213 4.12 -7.34 2.08
C LEU A 213 3.06 -6.97 1.04
N GLN A 214 2.74 -5.68 0.93
CA GLN A 214 1.93 -5.15 -0.17
C GLN A 214 2.61 -5.40 -1.52
N ASP A 215 3.95 -5.42 -1.55
CA ASP A 215 4.80 -5.61 -2.74
C ASP A 215 5.36 -7.06 -2.90
N ALA A 216 5.10 -7.99 -1.96
CA ALA A 216 5.97 -9.16 -1.63
C ALA A 216 5.95 -10.31 -2.63
N ASN A 217 5.54 -10.08 -3.85
CA ASN A 217 5.26 -11.16 -4.76
C ASN A 217 6.09 -10.98 -6.02
N ASN A 218 7.42 -11.11 -5.97
CA ASN A 218 8.18 -11.35 -7.21
C ASN A 218 7.59 -12.56 -7.98
N LEU A 219 7.20 -13.61 -7.25
CA LEU A 219 6.49 -14.76 -7.78
C LEU A 219 5.05 -14.40 -8.22
N GLY A 220 4.28 -13.70 -7.39
CA GLY A 220 2.91 -13.32 -7.75
C GLY A 220 2.84 -12.23 -8.83
N LEU A 221 3.89 -11.43 -9.04
CA LEU A 221 4.06 -10.49 -10.14
C LEU A 221 4.39 -11.24 -11.41
N SER A 222 5.30 -12.21 -11.36
CA SER A 222 5.53 -13.12 -12.49
C SER A 222 4.24 -13.85 -12.87
N GLN A 223 3.44 -14.26 -11.89
CA GLN A 223 2.12 -14.85 -12.11
C GLN A 223 1.10 -13.84 -12.67
N LEU A 224 1.11 -12.60 -12.20
CA LEU A 224 0.25 -11.54 -12.71
C LEU A 224 0.61 -11.16 -14.15
N GLU A 225 1.91 -11.09 -14.48
CA GLU A 225 2.39 -10.89 -15.85
C GLU A 225 1.89 -12.01 -16.77
N GLN A 226 1.97 -13.28 -16.34
CA GLN A 226 1.41 -14.41 -17.08
C GLN A 226 -0.12 -14.29 -17.24
N GLN A 227 -0.83 -13.82 -16.21
CA GLN A 227 -2.28 -13.60 -16.29
C GLN A 227 -2.63 -12.46 -17.26
N VAL A 228 -1.86 -11.37 -17.27
CA VAL A 228 -2.03 -10.26 -18.23
C VAL A 228 -1.81 -10.76 -19.65
N LEU A 229 -0.75 -11.54 -19.90
CA LEU A 229 -0.48 -12.12 -21.21
C LEU A 229 -1.61 -13.07 -21.65
N ALA A 230 -2.04 -13.99 -20.79
CA ALA A 230 -3.17 -14.89 -21.09
C ALA A 230 -4.51 -14.16 -21.26
N SER A 231 -4.69 -13.03 -20.57
CA SER A 231 -5.83 -12.13 -20.76
C SER A 231 -5.76 -11.45 -22.13
N GLN A 232 -4.58 -10.95 -22.50
CA GLN A 232 -4.31 -10.31 -23.79
C GLN A 232 -4.56 -11.26 -24.97
N GLU A 233 -4.08 -12.51 -24.90
CA GLU A 233 -4.34 -13.52 -25.93
C GLU A 233 -5.83 -13.81 -26.13
N ARG A 234 -6.59 -14.00 -25.03
CA ARG A 234 -8.04 -14.23 -25.10
C ARG A 234 -8.78 -13.01 -25.65
N ARG A 235 -8.35 -11.82 -25.23
CA ARG A 235 -8.87 -10.54 -25.71
C ARG A 235 -8.62 -10.37 -27.21
N ASP A 236 -7.44 -10.71 -27.70
CA ASP A 236 -7.10 -10.58 -29.12
C ASP A 236 -7.84 -11.61 -29.99
N ALA A 237 -8.08 -12.81 -29.48
CA ALA A 237 -8.96 -13.78 -30.14
C ALA A 237 -10.39 -13.24 -30.28
N MET A 238 -10.94 -12.63 -29.21
CA MET A 238 -12.26 -11.99 -29.25
C MET A 238 -12.29 -10.80 -30.20
N THR A 239 -11.26 -9.96 -30.19
CA THR A 239 -11.13 -8.82 -31.09
C THR A 239 -11.09 -9.26 -32.55
N THR A 240 -10.34 -10.31 -32.86
CA THR A 240 -10.28 -10.90 -34.20
C THR A 240 -11.65 -11.42 -34.65
N ALA A 241 -12.40 -12.06 -33.75
CA ALA A 241 -13.74 -12.54 -34.03
C ALA A 241 -14.73 -11.39 -34.30
N ILE A 242 -14.66 -10.32 -33.49
CA ILE A 242 -15.48 -9.11 -33.66
C ILE A 242 -15.15 -8.42 -34.99
N ASN A 243 -13.86 -8.17 -35.26
CA ASN A 243 -13.43 -7.51 -36.49
C ASN A 243 -13.79 -8.34 -37.73
N SER A 244 -13.73 -9.67 -37.65
CA SER A 244 -14.18 -10.56 -38.72
C SER A 244 -15.68 -10.43 -38.98
N ASP A 245 -16.53 -10.40 -37.94
CA ASP A 245 -17.98 -10.18 -38.10
C ASP A 245 -18.28 -8.80 -38.71
N ILE A 246 -17.59 -7.76 -38.24
CA ILE A 246 -17.67 -6.41 -38.80
C ILE A 246 -17.30 -6.44 -40.28
N TYR A 247 -16.16 -7.02 -40.65
CA TYR A 247 -15.70 -7.12 -42.03
C TYR A 247 -16.69 -7.86 -42.93
N GLN A 248 -17.25 -8.99 -42.46
CA GLN A 248 -18.26 -9.75 -43.21
C GLN A 248 -19.50 -8.91 -43.50
N ARG A 249 -20.00 -8.17 -42.51
CA ARG A 249 -21.19 -7.32 -42.68
C ARG A 249 -20.93 -6.11 -43.58
N GLN A 250 -19.73 -5.53 -43.52
CA GLN A 250 -19.37 -4.36 -44.33
C GLN A 250 -19.09 -4.74 -45.78
N ASN A 251 -18.41 -5.85 -46.03
CA ASN A 251 -17.86 -6.15 -47.35
C ASN A 251 -18.51 -7.36 -48.01
N MET A 252 -18.81 -8.42 -47.25
CA MET A 252 -19.29 -9.69 -47.83
C MET A 252 -20.80 -9.68 -48.06
N VAL A 253 -21.59 -9.23 -47.08
CA VAL A 253 -23.06 -9.18 -47.24
C VAL A 253 -23.48 -8.31 -48.43
N PRO A 254 -22.94 -7.08 -48.61
CA PRO A 254 -23.26 -6.28 -49.79
C PRO A 254 -22.76 -6.90 -51.09
N ALA A 255 -21.57 -7.51 -51.10
CA ALA A 255 -21.03 -8.17 -52.29
C ALA A 255 -21.91 -9.35 -52.74
N VAL A 256 -22.35 -10.21 -51.80
CA VAL A 256 -23.26 -11.33 -52.09
C VAL A 256 -24.60 -10.82 -52.60
N ASN A 257 -25.16 -9.77 -51.99
CA ASN A 257 -26.40 -9.16 -52.45
C ASN A 257 -26.24 -8.59 -53.88
N SER A 258 -25.12 -7.93 -54.17
CA SER A 258 -24.82 -7.41 -55.52
C SER A 258 -24.72 -8.53 -56.55
N VAL A 259 -24.03 -9.64 -56.24
CA VAL A 259 -23.91 -10.79 -57.14
C VAL A 259 -25.28 -11.43 -57.36
N THR A 260 -26.06 -11.63 -56.29
CA THR A 260 -27.38 -12.27 -56.36
C THR A 260 -28.36 -11.42 -57.18
N ASN A 261 -28.39 -10.11 -56.93
CA ASN A 261 -29.24 -9.18 -57.67
C ASN A 261 -28.78 -9.04 -59.14
N GLY A 262 -27.46 -9.06 -59.40
CA GLY A 262 -26.90 -9.02 -60.74
C GLY A 262 -27.21 -10.27 -61.56
N LEU A 263 -27.10 -11.45 -60.96
CA LEU A 263 -27.50 -12.72 -61.57
C LEU A 263 -29.02 -12.75 -61.84
N GLY A 264 -29.83 -12.33 -60.88
CA GLY A 264 -31.29 -12.22 -61.05
C GLY A 264 -31.68 -11.29 -62.20
N SER A 265 -31.03 -10.13 -62.28
CA SER A 265 -31.25 -9.15 -63.36
C SER A 265 -30.79 -9.69 -64.73
N SER A 266 -29.68 -10.42 -64.76
CA SER A 266 -29.16 -11.03 -66.00
C SER A 266 -30.08 -12.14 -66.51
N LEU A 267 -30.59 -12.98 -65.61
CA LEU A 267 -31.56 -14.03 -65.95
C LEU A 267 -32.91 -13.45 -66.40
N ALA A 268 -33.40 -12.39 -65.75
CA ALA A 268 -34.66 -11.74 -66.12
C ALA A 268 -34.61 -11.06 -67.49
N ASN A 269 -33.44 -10.57 -67.90
CA ASN A 269 -33.23 -9.91 -69.18
C ASN A 269 -32.67 -10.83 -70.28
N TYR A 270 -32.38 -12.10 -69.96
CA TYR A 270 -31.88 -13.06 -70.93
C TYR A 270 -32.95 -13.38 -71.98
N ARG A 271 -32.63 -13.17 -73.25
CA ARG A 271 -33.45 -13.62 -74.39
C ARG A 271 -32.65 -14.63 -75.20
N LEU A 272 -33.29 -15.75 -75.56
CA LEU A 272 -32.71 -16.73 -76.48
C LEU A 272 -32.52 -16.06 -77.86
N PRO A 273 -31.39 -16.34 -78.54
CA PRO A 273 -31.14 -15.84 -79.90
C PRO A 273 -32.16 -16.37 -80.91
#